data_AF-A0ABD6G1S0-F1
#
_entry.id   AF-A0ABD6G1S0-F1
#
_cell.length_a   1.000
_cell.length_b   1.000
_cell.length_c   1.000
_cell.angle_alpha   90.00
_cell.angle_beta   90.00
_cell.angle_gamma   90.00
#
_symmetry.space_group_name_H-M   'P 1'
#
loop_
_entity.id
_entity.type
_entity.pdbx_description
1 polymer ?
#
loop_
_entity_poly.entity_id
_entity_poly.type
_entity_poly.pdbx_seq_one_letter_code
_entity_poly.pdbx_strand_id
1 'polypeptide(L)'
;MRNKKLYNIALAATMTTAAVVAIAPAQADAAKSFSDLTPANVHYDNVMNLVERGVITGYPDGTFKPNQSISRAHAAKIIAKALGLDTKNVKNPNFKDIPTNYAYYGEIAALANAGIINGYPDGTFKPNATLTRGQMAKIIARAFELTGNANNLPFKDIANSEYKEYIAALYANKVTTGTTPTTYSPVNPVTRGQLASFVVRAEEAKGTVVETVAEIKDGKLVTKNGTFEITGELAKVFNANNAAALKDAKVELIVEDLQTAKVASLGNVVAARTGKVVGIKALTLVAPNTSFNAGGYPIPNVSITAGGVQVENLVVDELTVADDLQVTLKSVEVKELKVSEGTKLTLDPNSKIEKLVLPEGKKPSDVIANYDQVKDNIKETVDESGNTVEETPAPVPGGGGGGGGGSQAVLPQIGQFNGISDSKIEFTLDSNKTFSQVITLLDNTSNIQLESELKAFINNYSSEIGATFDGIDSITVKRGSEEIAKYIKNDNSNSISTLIEAVIDHVKDRVDYWDLESKKVSEYAATLALGLTVEIKFSNNSIPSKTFNIHLQ
;
A
#
# COMPACT_ATOMS: atom_id res chain seq x y z
N MET A 1 54.95 13.98 73.11
CA MET A 1 53.47 13.95 73.23
C MET A 1 53.01 12.70 72.47
N ARG A 2 52.67 11.58 73.13
CA ARG A 2 51.32 11.19 73.63
C ARG A 2 50.27 11.32 72.51
N ASN A 3 49.59 10.29 72.00
CA ASN A 3 49.25 8.96 72.53
C ASN A 3 49.12 7.92 71.40
N LYS A 4 49.56 6.70 71.70
CA LYS A 4 49.13 5.43 71.05
C LYS A 4 48.10 4.72 71.96
N LYS A 5 47.42 3.74 71.35
CA LYS A 5 46.62 2.61 71.89
C LYS A 5 45.10 2.87 71.87
N LEU A 6 44.24 1.94 71.45
CA LEU A 6 44.23 0.49 71.73
C LEU A 6 43.67 -0.37 70.59
N TYR A 7 44.17 -1.61 70.56
CA TYR A 7 43.67 -2.80 69.85
C TYR A 7 42.41 -3.38 70.50
N ASN A 8 41.63 -4.15 69.71
CA ASN A 8 40.89 -5.40 70.00
C ASN A 8 39.55 -5.38 69.24
N ILE A 9 38.97 -6.42 68.61
CA ILE A 9 39.15 -7.88 68.54
C ILE A 9 38.18 -8.39 67.41
N ALA A 10 38.37 -9.63 66.92
CA ALA A 10 37.35 -10.54 66.35
C ALA A 10 37.35 -10.75 64.83
N LEU A 11 38.00 -11.85 64.46
CA LEU A 11 37.62 -12.72 63.36
C LEU A 11 36.20 -13.26 63.63
N ALA A 12 35.23 -12.95 62.78
CA ALA A 12 33.99 -13.71 62.68
C ALA A 12 33.60 -13.77 61.20
N ALA A 13 33.69 -14.99 60.66
CA ALA A 13 33.28 -15.32 59.31
C ALA A 13 31.78 -15.07 59.13
N THR A 14 31.43 -14.25 58.15
CA THR A 14 30.14 -14.33 57.48
C THR A 14 30.39 -14.35 55.98
N MET A 15 30.13 -15.52 55.39
CA MET A 15 29.97 -15.65 53.94
C MET A 15 28.82 -14.74 53.53
N THR A 16 29.14 -13.53 53.05
CA THR A 16 28.19 -12.73 52.28
C THR A 16 28.57 -12.94 50.84
N THR A 17 27.71 -13.68 50.16
CA THR A 17 27.69 -13.86 48.71
C THR A 17 28.10 -12.58 48.01
N ALA A 18 29.17 -12.64 47.23
CA ALA A 18 29.43 -11.63 46.21
C ALA A 18 28.22 -11.67 45.27
N ALA A 19 27.32 -10.69 45.38
CA ALA A 19 26.35 -10.42 44.34
C ALA A 19 27.16 -10.04 43.11
N VAL A 20 27.27 -10.96 42.16
CA VAL A 20 27.62 -10.63 40.78
C VAL A 20 26.58 -9.60 40.37
N VAL A 21 26.99 -8.33 40.27
CA VAL A 21 26.22 -7.33 39.54
C VAL A 21 26.25 -7.82 38.11
N ALA A 22 25.23 -8.59 37.74
CA ALA A 22 24.91 -8.81 36.35
C ALA A 22 24.72 -7.40 35.77
N ILE A 23 25.69 -6.95 34.99
CA ILE A 23 25.49 -5.82 34.10
C ILE A 23 24.41 -6.33 33.15
N ALA A 24 23.16 -5.95 33.42
CA ALA A 24 22.09 -6.15 32.47
C ALA A 24 22.59 -5.57 31.14
N PRO A 25 22.56 -6.32 30.03
CA PRO A 25 22.85 -5.74 28.74
C PRO A 25 21.96 -4.51 28.58
N ALA A 26 22.56 -3.41 28.13
CA ALA A 26 21.85 -2.20 27.77
C ALA A 26 20.59 -2.62 27.00
N GLN A 27 19.44 -2.27 27.57
CA GLN A 27 18.13 -2.61 27.07
C GLN A 27 18.09 -2.28 25.58
N ALA A 28 17.90 -3.31 24.75
CA ALA A 28 17.73 -3.15 23.32
C ALA A 28 16.70 -2.05 23.07
N ASP A 29 17.03 -1.12 22.17
CA ASP A 29 16.19 0.02 21.79
C ASP A 29 14.84 -0.54 21.33
N ALA A 30 13.84 -0.50 22.22
CA ALA A 30 12.51 -0.97 21.92
C ALA A 30 11.96 -0.05 20.83
N ALA A 31 11.72 -0.58 19.64
CA ALA A 31 11.07 0.15 18.56
C ALA A 31 9.89 0.93 19.13
N LYS A 32 9.96 2.26 19.03
CA LYS A 32 9.06 3.18 19.74
C LYS A 32 7.66 3.06 19.13
N SER A 33 6.83 2.18 19.69
CA SER A 33 5.47 1.93 19.23
C SER A 33 4.47 2.86 19.92
N PHE A 34 3.36 3.17 19.24
CA PHE A 34 2.25 3.95 19.80
C PHE A 34 0.99 3.08 19.90
N SER A 35 0.23 3.25 20.96
CA SER A 35 -0.97 2.42 21.22
C SER A 35 -2.12 2.66 20.24
N ASP A 36 -2.14 3.82 19.57
CA ASP A 36 -3.19 4.27 18.65
C ASP A 36 -2.73 4.36 17.18
N LEU A 37 -1.57 3.78 16.87
CA LEU A 37 -1.02 3.76 15.51
C LEU A 37 -0.51 2.36 15.16
N THR A 38 -1.28 1.67 14.32
CA THR A 38 -0.96 0.32 13.82
C THR A 38 -0.50 0.37 12.36
N PRO A 39 0.21 -0.66 11.86
CA PRO A 39 0.61 -0.76 10.44
C PRO A 39 -0.53 -0.67 9.43
N ALA A 40 -1.78 -0.91 9.85
CA ALA A 40 -2.96 -0.73 9.00
C ALA A 40 -3.33 0.75 8.75
N ASN A 41 -2.76 1.69 9.51
CA ASN A 41 -2.99 3.11 9.28
C ASN A 41 -2.21 3.56 8.03
N VAL A 42 -2.89 4.19 7.07
CA VAL A 42 -2.28 4.68 5.81
C VAL A 42 -1.15 5.70 5.98
N HIS A 43 -1.00 6.27 7.19
CA HIS A 43 0.09 7.19 7.52
C HIS A 43 1.19 6.54 8.37
N TYR A 44 1.09 5.24 8.69
CA TYR A 44 2.00 4.53 9.59
C TYR A 44 3.47 4.69 9.18
N ASP A 45 3.82 4.30 7.97
CA ASP A 45 5.21 4.31 7.50
C ASP A 45 5.82 5.71 7.52
N ASN A 46 5.05 6.71 7.07
CA ASN A 46 5.49 8.11 7.08
C ASN A 46 5.67 8.65 8.51
N VAL A 47 4.81 8.23 9.44
CA VAL A 47 4.94 8.60 10.85
C VAL A 47 6.17 7.94 11.46
N MET A 48 6.34 6.63 11.26
CA MET A 48 7.46 5.88 11.80
C MET A 48 8.81 6.37 11.24
N ASN A 49 8.89 6.69 9.94
CA ASN A 49 10.06 7.32 9.32
C ASN A 49 10.50 8.59 10.06
N LEU A 50 9.55 9.49 10.33
CA LEU A 50 9.83 10.74 11.02
C LEU A 50 10.12 10.52 12.51
N VAL A 51 9.61 9.46 13.13
CA VAL A 51 9.92 9.10 14.54
C VAL A 51 11.33 8.55 14.66
N GLU A 52 11.75 7.67 13.75
CA GLU A 52 13.10 7.09 13.70
C GLU A 52 14.18 8.17 13.53
N ARG A 53 13.90 9.17 12.68
CA ARG A 53 14.75 10.35 12.50
C ARG A 53 14.62 11.38 13.64
N GLY A 54 13.78 11.08 14.62
CA GLY A 54 13.47 11.94 15.76
C GLY A 54 12.73 13.24 15.41
N VAL A 55 12.31 13.44 14.15
CA VAL A 55 11.61 14.64 13.67
C VAL A 55 10.29 14.86 14.40
N ILE A 56 9.55 13.76 14.64
CA ILE A 56 8.30 13.80 15.39
C ILE A 56 8.36 12.86 16.59
N THR A 57 7.58 13.18 17.61
CA THR A 57 7.41 12.33 18.79
C THR A 57 5.92 12.18 19.10
N GLY A 58 5.57 11.05 19.73
CA GLY A 58 4.26 10.89 20.35
C GLY A 58 4.11 11.72 21.62
N TYR A 59 2.96 11.54 22.25
CA TYR A 59 2.59 12.18 23.50
C TYR A 59 3.09 11.36 24.71
N PRO A 60 3.21 11.97 25.90
CA PRO A 60 3.63 11.27 27.11
C PRO A 60 2.74 10.09 27.51
N ASP A 61 1.49 10.05 27.03
CA ASP A 61 0.52 8.98 27.25
C ASP A 61 0.75 7.73 26.36
N GLY A 62 1.81 7.73 25.55
CA GLY A 62 2.14 6.61 24.66
C GLY A 62 1.37 6.61 23.33
N THR A 63 0.60 7.66 23.03
CA THR A 63 -0.16 7.79 21.77
C THR A 63 0.54 8.72 20.77
N PHE A 64 0.18 8.62 19.49
CA PHE A 64 0.60 9.52 18.41
C PHE A 64 -0.49 10.53 18.01
N LYS A 65 -1.76 10.13 18.13
CA LYS A 65 -2.98 10.84 17.74
C LYS A 65 -3.03 11.17 16.24
N PRO A 66 -2.94 10.16 15.35
CA PRO A 66 -2.81 10.38 13.90
C PRO A 66 -3.99 11.13 13.28
N ASN A 67 -5.19 10.95 13.83
CA ASN A 67 -6.44 11.56 13.33
C ASN A 67 -6.74 12.92 13.98
N GLN A 68 -5.95 13.35 14.97
CA GLN A 68 -6.15 14.64 15.60
C GLN A 68 -5.67 15.77 14.68
N SER A 69 -6.51 16.81 14.53
CA SER A 69 -6.15 18.04 13.83
C SER A 69 -4.91 18.69 14.46
N ILE A 70 -3.98 19.14 13.62
CA ILE A 70 -2.72 19.71 14.09
C ILE A 70 -2.80 21.24 14.23
N SER A 71 -2.21 21.78 15.31
CA SER A 71 -2.04 23.21 15.48
C SER A 71 -0.90 23.75 14.61
N ARG A 72 -0.96 25.04 14.28
CA ARG A 72 0.09 25.72 13.52
C ARG A 72 1.47 25.65 14.18
N ALA A 73 1.55 25.75 15.50
CA ALA A 73 2.81 25.64 16.21
C ALA A 73 3.41 24.22 16.18
N HIS A 74 2.58 23.18 16.33
CA HIS A 74 3.05 21.80 16.19
C HIS A 74 3.52 21.51 14.76
N ALA A 75 2.81 22.03 13.74
CA ALA A 75 3.25 21.90 12.35
C ALA A 75 4.58 22.62 12.11
N ALA A 76 4.75 23.84 12.64
CA ALA A 76 5.99 24.59 12.55
C ALA A 76 7.17 23.81 13.14
N LYS A 77 6.97 23.19 14.32
CA LYS A 77 8.01 22.36 14.95
C LYS A 77 8.44 21.20 14.05
N ILE A 78 7.49 20.47 13.50
CA ILE A 78 7.76 19.30 12.66
C ILE A 78 8.50 19.71 11.39
N ILE A 79 8.03 20.75 10.70
CA ILE A 79 8.60 21.21 9.43
C ILE A 79 10.00 21.81 9.63
N ALA A 80 10.20 22.64 10.67
CA ALA A 80 11.52 23.20 10.96
C ALA A 80 12.55 22.10 11.25
N LYS A 81 12.14 21.05 11.97
CA LYS A 81 13.00 19.91 12.27
C LYS A 81 13.26 19.02 11.06
N ALA A 82 12.26 18.77 10.23
CA ALA A 82 12.43 18.05 8.95
C ALA A 82 13.43 18.76 8.03
N LEU A 83 13.38 20.09 7.98
CA LEU A 83 14.31 20.92 7.21
C LEU A 83 15.70 21.09 7.86
N GLY A 84 15.92 20.60 9.09
CA GLY A 84 17.18 20.77 9.81
C GLY A 84 17.56 22.23 10.09
N LEU A 85 16.58 23.12 10.24
CA LEU A 85 16.86 24.55 10.45
C LEU A 85 17.54 24.81 11.81
N ASP A 86 18.38 25.84 11.88
CA ASP A 86 18.88 26.36 13.16
C ASP A 86 17.76 27.09 13.90
N THR A 87 17.28 26.50 14.98
CA THR A 87 16.19 27.03 15.82
C THR A 87 16.70 27.80 17.03
N LYS A 88 18.02 27.87 17.24
CA LYS A 88 18.65 28.54 18.38
C LYS A 88 19.14 29.94 17.99
N ASN A 89 19.77 30.08 16.83
CA ASN A 89 20.32 31.36 16.36
C ASN A 89 19.38 32.06 15.38
N VAL A 90 18.20 32.45 15.88
CA VAL A 90 17.12 33.04 15.07
C VAL A 90 16.97 34.54 15.31
N LYS A 91 16.55 35.27 14.27
CA LYS A 91 16.12 36.67 14.37
C LYS A 91 14.65 36.71 14.74
N ASN A 92 14.29 37.59 15.69
CA ASN A 92 12.91 37.72 16.14
C ASN A 92 11.98 38.13 14.99
N PRO A 93 10.97 37.31 14.62
CA PRO A 93 10.02 37.64 13.56
C PRO A 93 8.98 38.70 13.99
N ASN A 94 8.96 39.11 15.26
CA ASN A 94 8.06 40.13 15.82
C ASN A 94 6.56 39.78 15.75
N PHE A 95 6.21 38.49 15.83
CA PHE A 95 4.81 38.08 16.00
C PHE A 95 4.27 38.52 17.37
N LYS A 96 3.16 39.25 17.39
CA LYS A 96 2.60 39.86 18.62
C LYS A 96 2.16 38.83 19.68
N ASP A 97 1.83 37.62 19.25
CA ASP A 97 1.29 36.55 20.08
C ASP A 97 2.30 35.44 20.41
N ILE A 98 3.57 35.59 19.99
CA ILE A 98 4.64 34.63 20.29
C ILE A 98 5.74 35.32 21.11
N PRO A 99 5.73 35.19 22.45
CA PRO A 99 6.84 35.65 23.27
C PRO A 99 8.10 34.78 23.06
N THR A 100 9.28 35.33 23.32
CA THR A 100 10.57 34.64 23.11
C THR A 100 10.79 33.40 23.98
N ASN A 101 10.04 33.28 25.09
CA ASN A 101 10.03 32.11 25.97
C ASN A 101 8.96 31.07 25.58
N TYR A 102 8.21 31.27 24.49
CA TYR A 102 7.26 30.29 24.01
C TYR A 102 7.97 29.01 23.56
N ALA A 103 7.41 27.85 23.92
CA ALA A 103 8.06 26.55 23.71
C ALA A 103 8.46 26.24 22.26
N TYR A 104 7.76 26.83 21.28
CA TYR A 104 8.02 26.65 19.85
C TYR A 104 8.55 27.93 19.17
N TYR A 105 9.06 28.89 19.95
CA TYR A 105 9.55 30.17 19.45
C TYR A 105 10.64 29.98 18.40
N GLY A 106 11.64 29.14 18.68
CA GLY A 106 12.79 28.90 17.82
C GLY A 106 12.39 28.36 16.44
N GLU A 107 11.50 27.37 16.41
CA GLU A 107 11.02 26.75 15.17
C GLU A 107 10.18 27.72 14.33
N ILE A 108 9.30 28.49 14.98
CA ILE A 108 8.49 29.50 14.30
C ILE A 108 9.40 30.62 13.75
N ALA A 109 10.36 31.10 14.52
CA ALA A 109 11.29 32.14 14.10
C ALA A 109 12.19 31.68 12.95
N ALA A 110 12.70 30.44 12.99
CA ALA A 110 13.52 29.86 11.94
C ALA A 110 12.76 29.79 10.60
N LEU A 111 11.52 29.27 10.61
CA LEU A 111 10.69 29.21 9.41
C LEU A 111 10.34 30.60 8.87
N ALA A 112 10.13 31.59 9.75
CA ALA A 112 9.89 32.96 9.34
C ALA A 112 11.14 33.62 8.72
N ASN A 113 12.32 33.40 9.33
CA ASN A 113 13.59 33.88 8.80
C ASN A 113 13.92 33.26 7.43
N ALA A 114 13.50 32.01 7.19
CA ALA A 114 13.61 31.34 5.90
C ALA A 114 12.53 31.77 4.88
N GLY A 115 11.61 32.67 5.23
CA GLY A 115 10.55 33.14 4.34
C GLY A 115 9.42 32.11 4.07
N ILE A 116 9.40 31.00 4.82
CA ILE A 116 8.42 29.93 4.66
C ILE A 116 7.07 30.37 5.24
N ILE A 117 7.08 31.02 6.40
CA ILE A 117 5.89 31.56 7.07
C ILE A 117 5.97 33.07 7.30
N ASN A 118 4.84 33.76 7.18
CA ASN A 118 4.77 35.23 7.37
C ASN A 118 3.76 35.66 8.45
N GLY A 119 3.06 34.73 9.10
CA GLY A 119 1.95 35.05 10.00
C GLY A 119 0.73 35.62 9.26
N TYR A 120 -0.15 36.28 10.00
CA TYR A 120 -1.36 36.94 9.52
C TYR A 120 -1.14 38.46 9.36
N PRO A 121 -1.97 39.16 8.55
CA PRO A 121 -1.85 40.61 8.36
C PRO A 121 -1.96 41.45 9.65
N ASP A 122 -2.57 40.90 10.71
CA ASP A 122 -2.68 41.53 12.03
C ASP A 122 -1.35 41.52 12.83
N GLY A 123 -0.31 40.86 12.31
CA GLY A 123 1.00 40.68 12.94
C GLY A 123 1.07 39.51 13.92
N THR A 124 0.10 38.59 13.89
CA THR A 124 0.07 37.38 14.75
C THR A 124 0.44 36.12 13.97
N PHE A 125 0.85 35.06 14.68
CA PHE A 125 1.08 33.73 14.12
C PHE A 125 -0.09 32.77 14.35
N LYS A 126 -0.86 32.95 15.42
CA LYS A 126 -1.97 32.11 15.91
C LYS A 126 -1.52 30.67 16.17
N PRO A 127 -0.62 30.42 17.15
CA PRO A 127 0.06 29.13 17.32
C PRO A 127 -0.88 27.96 17.62
N ASN A 128 -1.96 28.23 18.35
CA ASN A 128 -2.93 27.21 18.76
C ASN A 128 -4.04 26.98 17.73
N ALA A 129 -4.15 27.83 16.70
CA ALA A 129 -5.15 27.63 15.66
C ALA A 129 -4.83 26.38 14.84
N THR A 130 -5.88 25.68 14.44
CA THR A 130 -5.78 24.50 13.56
C THR A 130 -5.24 24.89 12.20
N LEU A 131 -4.30 24.10 11.68
CA LEU A 131 -3.75 24.29 10.34
C LEU A 131 -4.72 23.74 9.29
N THR A 132 -5.11 24.59 8.34
CA THR A 132 -5.92 24.16 7.19
C THR A 132 -5.05 23.57 6.08
N ARG A 133 -5.64 22.73 5.22
CA ARG A 133 -4.94 22.07 4.09
C ARG A 133 -4.33 23.07 3.11
N GLY A 134 -5.01 24.17 2.80
CA GLY A 134 -4.48 25.23 1.94
C GLY A 134 -3.28 25.95 2.55
N GLN A 135 -3.36 26.29 3.85
CA GLN A 135 -2.22 26.87 4.56
C GLN A 135 -1.03 25.90 4.62
N MET A 136 -1.29 24.62 4.91
CA MET A 136 -0.26 23.58 4.86
C MET A 136 0.37 23.48 3.46
N ALA A 137 -0.42 23.50 2.39
CA ALA A 137 0.09 23.45 1.01
C ALA A 137 1.10 24.58 0.76
N LYS A 138 0.75 25.80 1.16
CA LYS A 138 1.65 26.97 1.05
C LYS A 138 2.94 26.80 1.84
N ILE A 139 2.86 26.29 3.07
CA ILE A 139 4.03 26.06 3.91
C ILE A 139 4.93 24.99 3.30
N ILE A 140 4.38 23.83 2.91
CA ILE A 140 5.12 22.70 2.34
C ILE A 140 5.75 23.08 0.99
N ALA A 141 4.99 23.72 0.09
CA ALA A 141 5.52 24.15 -1.19
C ALA A 141 6.71 25.12 -1.04
N ARG A 142 6.65 26.05 -0.08
CA ARG A 142 7.78 26.96 0.20
C ARG A 142 8.95 26.26 0.88
N ALA A 143 8.66 25.46 1.90
CA ALA A 143 9.66 24.70 2.66
C ALA A 143 10.52 23.82 1.75
N PHE A 144 9.88 23.15 0.80
CA PHE A 144 10.53 22.21 -0.10
C PHE A 144 10.76 22.77 -1.51
N GLU A 145 10.54 24.07 -1.70
CA GLU A 145 10.74 24.80 -2.97
C GLU A 145 10.06 24.12 -4.17
N LEU A 146 8.88 23.54 -3.92
CA LEU A 146 8.13 22.81 -4.93
C LEU A 146 7.49 23.78 -5.94
N THR A 147 7.52 23.40 -7.20
CA THR A 147 6.91 24.15 -8.31
C THR A 147 5.91 23.29 -9.07
N GLY A 148 4.86 23.89 -9.64
CA GLY A 148 3.87 23.18 -10.46
C GLY A 148 3.07 24.13 -11.33
N ASN A 149 2.27 23.58 -12.25
CA ASN A 149 1.45 24.35 -13.19
C ASN A 149 -0.01 24.39 -12.72
N ALA A 150 -0.49 25.57 -12.35
CA ALA A 150 -1.86 25.76 -11.85
C ALA A 150 -2.96 25.68 -12.93
N ASN A 151 -2.61 25.56 -14.21
CA ASN A 151 -3.57 25.48 -15.31
C ASN A 151 -4.10 24.06 -15.57
N ASN A 152 -3.44 23.02 -15.04
CA ASN A 152 -3.84 21.63 -15.26
C ASN A 152 -3.98 20.88 -13.92
N LEU A 153 -5.08 21.18 -13.21
CA LEU A 153 -5.41 20.53 -11.94
C LEU A 153 -6.79 19.87 -12.05
N PRO A 154 -6.97 18.68 -11.47
CA PRO A 154 -8.27 18.01 -11.47
C PRO A 154 -9.23 18.59 -10.41
N PHE A 155 -8.73 19.44 -9.51
CA PHE A 155 -9.45 19.94 -8.35
C PHE A 155 -10.38 21.12 -8.69
N LYS A 156 -11.69 20.92 -8.52
CA LYS A 156 -12.72 21.92 -8.87
C LYS A 156 -12.91 22.98 -7.79
N ASP A 157 -12.68 22.63 -6.53
CA ASP A 157 -12.93 23.45 -5.34
C ASP A 157 -11.84 24.49 -5.03
N ILE A 158 -10.85 24.62 -5.92
CA ILE A 158 -9.72 25.54 -5.74
C ILE A 158 -9.63 26.63 -6.82
N ALA A 159 -10.63 26.71 -7.71
CA ALA A 159 -10.61 27.66 -8.83
C ALA A 159 -10.33 29.11 -8.39
N ASN A 160 -10.92 29.52 -7.25
CA ASN A 160 -10.77 30.85 -6.65
C ASN A 160 -9.94 30.85 -5.36
N SER A 161 -9.18 29.79 -5.09
CA SER A 161 -8.39 29.67 -3.86
C SER A 161 -7.08 30.45 -3.97
N GLU A 162 -6.74 31.25 -2.96
CA GLU A 162 -5.41 31.88 -2.84
C GLU A 162 -4.26 30.86 -2.74
N TYR A 163 -4.58 29.60 -2.44
CA TYR A 163 -3.62 28.52 -2.31
C TYR A 163 -3.38 27.75 -3.62
N LYS A 164 -4.07 28.11 -4.72
CA LYS A 164 -4.10 27.35 -5.98
C LYS A 164 -2.70 27.01 -6.50
N GLU A 165 -1.78 27.98 -6.56
CA GLU A 165 -0.41 27.78 -7.04
C GLU A 165 0.37 26.78 -6.17
N TYR A 166 0.22 26.86 -4.85
CA TYR A 166 0.90 25.94 -3.92
C TYR A 166 0.31 24.53 -3.98
N ILE A 167 -1.01 24.43 -4.17
CA ILE A 167 -1.69 23.16 -4.39
C ILE A 167 -1.22 22.53 -5.71
N ALA A 168 -1.02 23.36 -6.74
CA ALA A 168 -0.46 22.91 -8.02
C ALA A 168 0.95 22.34 -7.85
N ALA A 169 1.79 23.02 -7.08
CA ALA A 169 3.13 22.54 -6.76
C ALA A 169 3.09 21.18 -6.04
N LEU A 170 2.24 21.03 -5.02
CA LEU A 170 2.10 19.74 -4.34
C LEU A 170 1.59 18.64 -5.27
N TYR A 171 0.63 18.94 -6.15
CA TYR A 171 0.06 17.96 -7.08
C TYR A 171 1.08 17.50 -8.13
N ALA A 172 1.76 18.46 -8.78
CA ALA A 172 2.77 18.17 -9.79
C ALA A 172 3.92 17.30 -9.25
N ASN A 173 4.23 17.46 -7.96
CA ASN A 173 5.27 16.70 -7.27
C ASN A 173 4.75 15.45 -6.54
N LYS A 174 3.51 15.01 -6.83
CA LYS A 174 2.86 13.83 -6.23
C LYS A 174 2.80 13.85 -4.69
N VAL A 175 2.94 15.03 -4.09
CA VAL A 175 2.81 15.27 -2.65
C VAL A 175 1.33 15.24 -2.22
N THR A 176 0.40 15.46 -3.15
CA THR A 176 -1.05 15.34 -2.93
C THR A 176 -1.77 14.72 -4.10
N THR A 177 -2.84 13.97 -3.80
CA THR A 177 -3.81 13.43 -4.78
C THR A 177 -5.21 14.03 -4.60
N GLY A 178 -5.37 15.01 -3.70
CA GLY A 178 -6.67 15.52 -3.27
C GLY A 178 -7.26 14.76 -2.08
N THR A 179 -8.43 15.20 -1.61
CA THR A 179 -9.31 14.41 -0.73
C THR A 179 -10.18 13.45 -1.53
N THR A 180 -10.43 13.79 -2.80
CA THR A 180 -11.00 12.93 -3.83
C THR A 180 -10.23 13.21 -5.13
N PRO A 181 -10.44 12.43 -6.21
CA PRO A 181 -9.81 12.70 -7.51
C PRO A 181 -10.07 14.12 -8.05
N THR A 182 -11.15 14.80 -7.64
CA THR A 182 -11.54 16.13 -8.16
C THR A 182 -11.73 17.21 -7.09
N THR A 183 -11.35 16.92 -5.84
CA THR A 183 -11.51 17.84 -4.71
C THR A 183 -10.24 17.88 -3.87
N TYR A 184 -9.77 19.07 -3.50
CA TYR A 184 -8.60 19.26 -2.64
C TYR A 184 -8.94 19.55 -1.17
N SER A 185 -10.05 20.23 -0.92
CA SER A 185 -10.57 20.71 0.36
C SER A 185 -9.63 21.70 1.09
N PRO A 186 -9.34 22.89 0.53
CA PRO A 186 -8.32 23.80 1.06
C PRO A 186 -8.63 24.36 2.45
N VAL A 187 -9.89 24.45 2.85
CA VAL A 187 -10.30 24.99 4.16
C VAL A 187 -10.36 23.94 5.26
N ASN A 188 -10.31 22.65 4.92
CA ASN A 188 -10.43 21.58 5.91
C ASN A 188 -9.16 21.51 6.78
N PRO A 189 -9.29 21.15 8.07
CA PRO A 189 -8.17 20.83 8.93
C PRO A 189 -7.26 19.73 8.38
N VAL A 190 -5.97 19.79 8.74
CA VAL A 190 -4.99 18.73 8.51
C VAL A 190 -4.78 17.95 9.80
N THR A 191 -4.80 16.63 9.74
CA THR A 191 -4.46 15.78 10.89
C THR A 191 -2.96 15.60 11.06
N ARG A 192 -2.50 15.20 12.25
CA ARG A 192 -1.07 14.93 12.51
C ARG A 192 -0.48 13.87 11.58
N GLY A 193 -1.21 12.77 11.32
CA GLY A 193 -0.76 11.71 10.41
C GLY A 193 -0.70 12.18 8.95
N GLN A 194 -1.68 12.99 8.54
CA GLN A 194 -1.64 13.62 7.22
C GLN A 194 -0.42 14.52 7.06
N LEU A 195 -0.13 15.39 8.03
CA LEU A 195 1.05 16.27 7.95
C LEU A 195 2.35 15.46 7.82
N ALA A 196 2.50 14.37 8.58
CA ALA A 196 3.66 13.48 8.45
C ALA A 196 3.82 12.97 7.01
N SER A 197 2.73 12.49 6.41
CA SER A 197 2.74 12.02 5.02
C SER A 197 3.01 13.14 4.01
N PHE A 198 2.60 14.38 4.29
CA PHE A 198 2.91 15.53 3.44
C PHE A 198 4.38 15.92 3.51
N VAL A 199 4.97 15.90 4.71
CA VAL A 199 6.39 16.20 4.92
C VAL A 199 7.27 15.17 4.22
N VAL A 200 7.05 13.87 4.47
CA VAL A 200 7.85 12.80 3.85
C VAL A 200 7.76 12.85 2.34
N ARG A 201 6.55 12.93 1.77
CA ARG A 201 6.40 13.03 0.31
C ARG A 201 7.04 14.29 -0.28
N ALA A 202 7.04 15.40 0.45
CA ALA A 202 7.69 16.63 -0.01
C ALA A 202 9.21 16.57 0.09
N GLU A 203 9.76 15.95 1.14
CA GLU A 203 11.19 15.62 1.25
C GLU A 203 11.63 14.75 0.09
N GLU A 204 10.88 13.67 -0.16
CA GLU A 204 11.13 12.80 -1.30
C GLU A 204 11.05 13.58 -2.61
N ALA A 205 10.01 14.39 -2.82
CA ALA A 205 9.87 15.18 -4.04
C ALA A 205 11.05 16.13 -4.27
N LYS A 206 11.55 16.78 -3.21
CA LYS A 206 12.73 17.66 -3.30
C LYS A 206 14.02 16.87 -3.53
N GLY A 207 14.16 15.73 -2.86
CA GLY A 207 15.30 14.82 -3.00
C GLY A 207 15.24 13.94 -4.25
N THR A 208 14.16 14.01 -5.03
CA THR A 208 14.01 13.18 -6.22
C THR A 208 14.76 13.80 -7.39
N VAL A 209 15.77 13.10 -7.88
CA VAL A 209 16.48 13.47 -9.11
C VAL A 209 16.31 12.39 -10.16
N VAL A 210 15.94 12.80 -11.37
CA VAL A 210 15.97 11.92 -12.54
C VAL A 210 17.34 12.07 -13.19
N GLU A 211 18.06 10.97 -13.26
CA GLU A 211 19.42 10.92 -13.78
C GLU A 211 19.59 9.80 -14.80
N THR A 212 20.60 9.95 -15.65
CA THR A 212 21.06 8.90 -16.56
C THR A 212 22.37 8.36 -16.02
N VAL A 213 22.40 7.07 -15.74
CA VAL A 213 23.58 6.39 -15.20
C VAL A 213 24.71 6.42 -16.23
N ALA A 214 25.81 7.08 -15.89
CA ALA A 214 27.01 7.09 -16.70
C ALA A 214 27.95 5.93 -16.31
N GLU A 215 28.18 5.74 -15.02
CA GLU A 215 29.08 4.73 -14.47
C GLU A 215 28.75 4.44 -13.01
N ILE A 216 29.08 3.24 -12.54
CA ILE A 216 29.06 2.88 -11.11
C ILE A 216 30.49 2.51 -10.73
N LYS A 217 31.09 3.29 -9.83
CA LYS A 217 32.49 3.12 -9.45
C LYS A 217 32.74 3.56 -8.01
N ASP A 218 33.54 2.80 -7.29
CA ASP A 218 34.00 3.13 -5.92
C ASP A 218 32.86 3.48 -4.95
N GLY A 219 31.75 2.73 -5.01
CA GLY A 219 30.56 2.97 -4.16
C GLY A 219 29.78 4.23 -4.53
N LYS A 220 30.02 4.79 -5.72
CA LYS A 220 29.36 5.99 -6.23
C LYS A 220 28.63 5.70 -7.53
N LEU A 221 27.49 6.39 -7.67
CA LEU A 221 26.77 6.49 -8.92
C LEU A 221 27.17 7.78 -9.62
N VAL A 222 27.80 7.66 -10.78
CA VAL A 222 28.17 8.79 -11.63
C VAL A 222 27.09 8.95 -12.70
N THR A 223 26.61 10.17 -12.86
CA THR A 223 25.60 10.55 -13.85
C THR A 223 26.11 11.72 -14.68
N LYS A 224 25.39 12.06 -15.75
CA LYS A 224 25.71 13.25 -16.56
C LYS A 224 25.70 14.54 -15.73
N ASN A 225 24.84 14.61 -14.71
CA ASN A 225 24.62 15.84 -13.94
C ASN A 225 25.23 15.78 -12.54
N GLY A 226 25.93 14.71 -12.15
CA GLY A 226 26.41 14.63 -10.78
C GLY A 226 27.10 13.33 -10.40
N THR A 227 27.52 13.26 -9.15
CA THR A 227 28.06 12.05 -8.53
C THR A 227 27.43 11.89 -7.17
N PHE A 228 26.83 10.72 -6.95
CA PHE A 228 26.05 10.43 -5.75
C PHE A 228 26.69 9.27 -4.98
N GLU A 229 26.71 9.37 -3.66
CA GLU A 229 27.16 8.29 -2.79
C GLU A 229 26.08 7.22 -2.67
N ILE A 230 26.44 5.95 -2.84
CA ILE A 230 25.53 4.83 -2.61
C ILE A 230 25.73 4.33 -1.19
N THR A 231 24.63 4.12 -0.46
CA THR A 231 24.69 3.69 0.95
C THR A 231 23.76 2.53 1.26
N GLY A 232 24.12 1.74 2.27
CA GLY A 232 23.31 0.63 2.76
C GLY A 232 22.98 -0.41 1.70
N GLU A 233 21.73 -0.87 1.73
CA GLU A 233 21.20 -1.94 0.87
C GLU A 233 21.20 -1.58 -0.63
N LEU A 234 21.27 -0.29 -0.99
CA LEU A 234 21.33 0.14 -2.39
C LEU A 234 22.60 -0.33 -3.11
N ALA A 235 23.66 -0.70 -2.38
CA ALA A 235 24.83 -1.35 -2.95
C ALA A 235 24.50 -2.70 -3.62
N LYS A 236 23.38 -3.33 -3.26
CA LYS A 236 22.87 -4.53 -3.96
C LYS A 236 22.38 -4.23 -5.38
N VAL A 237 21.92 -3.01 -5.63
CA VAL A 237 21.47 -2.56 -6.96
C VAL A 237 22.61 -1.87 -7.70
N PHE A 238 23.26 -0.89 -7.08
CA PHE A 238 24.35 -0.13 -7.72
C PHE A 238 25.71 -0.75 -7.40
N ASN A 239 26.06 -1.81 -8.12
CA ASN A 239 27.37 -2.47 -8.04
C ASN A 239 27.93 -2.82 -9.42
N ALA A 240 29.16 -3.35 -9.42
CA ALA A 240 29.89 -3.72 -10.62
C ALA A 240 29.18 -4.80 -11.46
N ASN A 241 28.44 -5.74 -10.85
CA ASN A 241 27.73 -6.80 -11.58
C ASN A 241 26.58 -6.23 -12.41
N ASN A 242 25.90 -5.20 -11.89
CA ASN A 242 24.82 -4.52 -12.59
C ASN A 242 25.30 -3.39 -13.52
N ALA A 243 26.60 -3.07 -13.55
CA ALA A 243 27.11 -1.91 -14.28
C ALA A 243 26.76 -1.93 -15.77
N ALA A 244 26.78 -3.10 -16.41
CA ALA A 244 26.40 -3.24 -17.82
C ALA A 244 24.91 -2.98 -18.05
N ALA A 245 24.02 -3.57 -17.22
CA ALA A 245 22.58 -3.38 -17.35
C ALA A 245 22.12 -1.97 -16.98
N LEU A 246 22.83 -1.33 -16.04
CA LEU A 246 22.54 0.03 -15.60
C LEU A 246 23.19 1.08 -16.51
N LYS A 247 24.05 0.72 -17.45
CA LYS A 247 24.66 1.70 -18.37
C LYS A 247 23.56 2.42 -19.17
N ASP A 248 23.57 3.75 -19.10
CA ASP A 248 22.59 4.64 -19.72
C ASP A 248 21.14 4.46 -19.24
N ALA A 249 20.92 3.65 -18.21
CA ALA A 249 19.63 3.49 -17.56
C ALA A 249 19.14 4.83 -17.00
N LYS A 250 17.83 5.05 -17.05
CA LYS A 250 17.20 6.20 -16.40
C LYS A 250 16.81 5.79 -14.99
N VAL A 251 17.21 6.57 -14.00
CA VAL A 251 16.92 6.33 -12.59
C VAL A 251 16.27 7.55 -11.97
N GLU A 252 15.15 7.35 -11.29
CA GLU A 252 14.52 8.33 -10.41
C GLU A 252 14.97 8.03 -8.98
N LEU A 253 15.95 8.79 -8.49
CA LEU A 253 16.66 8.55 -7.23
C LEU A 253 16.09 9.42 -6.11
N ILE A 254 16.02 8.89 -4.90
CA ILE A 254 15.79 9.67 -3.68
C ILE A 254 17.15 10.00 -3.08
N VAL A 255 17.48 11.29 -2.97
CA VAL A 255 18.80 11.79 -2.56
C VAL A 255 18.70 12.66 -1.31
N GLU A 256 19.43 12.26 -0.27
CA GLU A 256 19.70 13.07 0.92
C GLU A 256 20.84 14.06 0.66
N ASP A 257 20.81 15.20 1.34
CA ASP A 257 21.86 16.24 1.29
C ASP A 257 22.20 16.70 -0.14
N LEU A 258 21.19 16.78 -1.02
CA LEU A 258 21.36 17.18 -2.42
C LEU A 258 21.93 18.61 -2.52
N GLN A 259 23.20 18.71 -2.88
CA GLN A 259 23.89 19.96 -3.21
C GLN A 259 23.91 20.16 -4.72
N THR A 260 23.73 21.40 -5.17
CA THR A 260 23.80 21.76 -6.59
C THR A 260 24.79 22.90 -6.81
N ALA A 261 25.80 22.66 -7.65
CA ALA A 261 26.79 23.65 -8.06
C ALA A 261 26.71 23.89 -9.58
N LYS A 262 26.84 25.13 -10.04
CA LYS A 262 26.97 25.43 -11.47
C LYS A 262 28.41 25.21 -11.89
N VAL A 263 28.65 24.24 -12.77
CA VAL A 263 29.98 23.93 -13.32
C VAL A 263 30.00 24.33 -14.79
N ALA A 264 31.00 25.12 -15.17
CA ALA A 264 31.27 25.41 -16.57
C ALA A 264 32.02 24.22 -17.19
N SER A 265 31.44 23.58 -18.19
CA SER A 265 32.13 22.61 -19.04
C SER A 265 32.09 23.09 -20.49
N LEU A 266 33.27 23.29 -21.11
CA LEU A 266 33.50 23.63 -22.53
C LEU A 266 32.30 24.31 -23.24
N GLY A 267 31.91 25.51 -22.76
CA GLY A 267 30.88 26.35 -23.39
C GLY A 267 29.46 26.24 -22.81
N ASN A 268 29.18 25.29 -21.93
CA ASN A 268 27.88 25.12 -21.26
C ASN A 268 28.01 25.19 -19.73
N VAL A 269 27.01 25.79 -19.08
CA VAL A 269 26.87 25.73 -17.62
C VAL A 269 25.96 24.54 -17.30
N VAL A 270 26.53 23.50 -16.69
CA VAL A 270 25.79 22.31 -16.22
C VAL A 270 25.70 22.36 -14.71
N ALA A 271 24.53 22.07 -14.16
CA ALA A 271 24.37 21.89 -12.71
C ALA A 271 24.99 20.54 -12.32
N ALA A 272 26.11 20.57 -11.60
CA ALA A 272 26.68 19.40 -10.94
C ALA A 272 25.97 19.18 -9.61
N ARG A 273 25.53 17.94 -9.39
CA ARG A 273 24.80 17.51 -8.20
C ARG A 273 25.65 16.53 -7.40
N THR A 274 25.59 16.65 -6.08
CA THR A 274 26.15 15.66 -5.16
C THR A 274 25.15 15.40 -4.05
N GLY A 275 25.17 14.19 -3.51
CA GLY A 275 24.32 13.81 -2.38
C GLY A 275 24.39 12.31 -2.17
N LYS A 276 23.63 11.83 -1.20
CA LYS A 276 23.59 10.42 -0.80
C LYS A 276 22.31 9.78 -1.31
N VAL A 277 22.42 8.77 -2.16
CA VAL A 277 21.25 8.00 -2.61
C VAL A 277 20.76 7.14 -1.45
N VAL A 278 19.49 7.30 -1.13
CA VAL A 278 18.79 6.55 -0.08
C VAL A 278 17.60 5.75 -0.58
N GLY A 279 17.17 5.96 -1.83
CA GLY A 279 16.16 5.12 -2.46
C GLY A 279 16.10 5.25 -3.98
N ILE A 280 15.30 4.38 -4.59
CA ILE A 280 14.96 4.39 -6.02
C ILE A 280 13.43 4.43 -6.11
N LYS A 281 12.87 5.38 -6.86
CA LYS A 281 11.43 5.45 -7.18
C LYS A 281 11.07 4.73 -8.46
N ALA A 282 11.94 4.87 -9.46
CA ALA A 282 11.77 4.26 -10.76
C ALA A 282 13.13 3.92 -11.39
N LEU A 283 13.19 2.82 -12.13
CA LEU A 283 14.34 2.39 -12.91
C LEU A 283 13.89 1.97 -14.31
N THR A 284 14.51 2.54 -15.35
CA THR A 284 14.31 2.11 -16.74
C THR A 284 15.59 1.48 -17.28
N LEU A 285 15.54 0.18 -17.55
CA LEU A 285 16.61 -0.57 -18.19
C LEU A 285 16.55 -0.38 -19.71
N VAL A 286 17.68 0.02 -20.29
CA VAL A 286 17.80 0.38 -21.72
C VAL A 286 18.91 -0.40 -22.44
N ALA A 287 19.75 -1.12 -21.70
CA ALA A 287 20.85 -1.89 -22.28
C ALA A 287 20.36 -3.28 -22.72
N PRO A 288 20.54 -3.69 -23.98
CA PRO A 288 20.14 -5.01 -24.45
C PRO A 288 21.15 -6.09 -24.05
N ASN A 289 20.70 -7.35 -23.97
CA ASN A 289 21.55 -8.52 -23.72
C ASN A 289 22.37 -8.45 -22.41
N THR A 290 21.81 -7.84 -21.37
CA THR A 290 22.44 -7.69 -20.06
C THR A 290 21.70 -8.43 -18.96
N SER A 291 22.38 -8.74 -17.86
CA SER A 291 21.76 -9.23 -16.64
C SER A 291 21.70 -8.15 -15.58
N PHE A 292 20.56 -8.00 -14.92
CA PHE A 292 20.31 -7.09 -13.81
C PHE A 292 19.79 -7.88 -12.61
N ASN A 293 20.51 -7.79 -11.49
CA ASN A 293 20.14 -8.47 -10.24
C ASN A 293 19.89 -7.44 -9.13
N ALA A 294 18.64 -7.29 -8.67
CA ALA A 294 18.31 -6.30 -7.65
C ALA A 294 18.67 -6.74 -6.22
N GLY A 295 19.09 -8.00 -6.03
CA GLY A 295 19.49 -8.55 -4.73
C GLY A 295 18.38 -8.53 -3.67
N GLY A 296 17.10 -8.54 -4.10
CA GLY A 296 15.93 -8.42 -3.23
C GLY A 296 15.65 -7.00 -2.73
N TYR A 297 16.37 -5.98 -3.21
CA TYR A 297 16.05 -4.59 -2.88
C TYR A 297 14.72 -4.19 -3.55
N PRO A 298 13.74 -3.67 -2.78
CA PRO A 298 12.45 -3.29 -3.35
C PRO A 298 12.57 -2.02 -4.19
N ILE A 299 12.11 -2.08 -5.44
CA ILE A 299 12.05 -0.93 -6.36
C ILE A 299 10.60 -0.74 -6.74
N PRO A 300 9.95 0.42 -6.49
CA PRO A 300 8.51 0.58 -6.75
C PRO A 300 8.14 0.38 -8.23
N ASN A 301 8.90 0.99 -9.14
CA ASN A 301 8.61 0.92 -10.58
C ASN A 301 9.85 0.52 -11.38
N VAL A 302 9.71 -0.49 -12.23
CA VAL A 302 10.75 -0.89 -13.18
C VAL A 302 10.16 -0.95 -14.58
N SER A 303 10.89 -0.41 -15.55
CA SER A 303 10.55 -0.53 -16.97
C SER A 303 11.71 -1.13 -17.75
N ILE A 304 11.42 -2.08 -18.64
CA ILE A 304 12.40 -2.71 -19.51
C ILE A 304 12.09 -2.29 -20.95
N THR A 305 13.06 -1.65 -21.59
CA THR A 305 12.91 -1.09 -22.96
C THR A 305 13.91 -1.68 -23.95
N ALA A 306 14.63 -2.73 -23.54
CA ALA A 306 15.63 -3.41 -24.37
C ALA A 306 15.48 -4.93 -24.27
N GLY A 307 15.77 -5.61 -25.37
CA GLY A 307 15.62 -7.07 -25.50
C GLY A 307 16.84 -7.83 -24.98
N GLY A 308 16.65 -9.12 -24.70
CA GLY A 308 17.68 -10.00 -24.16
C GLY A 308 18.05 -9.71 -22.70
N VAL A 309 17.22 -8.95 -21.98
CA VAL A 309 17.48 -8.58 -20.59
C VAL A 309 17.09 -9.74 -19.67
N GLN A 310 17.99 -10.11 -18.76
CA GLN A 310 17.72 -11.06 -17.68
C GLN A 310 17.59 -10.28 -16.38
N VAL A 311 16.48 -10.44 -15.66
CA VAL A 311 16.21 -9.79 -14.38
C VAL A 311 16.14 -10.84 -13.28
N GLU A 312 16.90 -10.62 -12.21
CA GLU A 312 17.05 -11.57 -11.11
C GLU A 312 16.78 -10.91 -9.75
N ASN A 313 16.11 -11.64 -8.85
CA ASN A 313 15.85 -11.23 -7.46
C ASN A 313 15.22 -9.83 -7.34
N LEU A 314 14.28 -9.50 -8.23
CA LEU A 314 13.58 -8.21 -8.24
C LEU A 314 12.32 -8.30 -7.39
N VAL A 315 12.14 -7.35 -6.47
CA VAL A 315 10.89 -7.11 -5.74
C VAL A 315 10.34 -5.76 -6.20
N VAL A 316 9.15 -5.73 -6.80
CA VAL A 316 8.63 -4.55 -7.49
C VAL A 316 7.11 -4.43 -7.41
N ASP A 317 6.61 -3.20 -7.27
CA ASP A 317 5.16 -2.95 -7.31
C ASP A 317 4.65 -3.00 -8.76
N GLU A 318 5.31 -2.29 -9.68
CA GLU A 318 4.97 -2.29 -11.11
C GLU A 318 6.18 -2.59 -12.00
N LEU A 319 6.10 -3.66 -12.79
CA LEU A 319 7.07 -3.99 -13.85
C LEU A 319 6.40 -3.82 -15.21
N THR A 320 6.97 -2.96 -16.06
CA THR A 320 6.53 -2.78 -17.46
C THR A 320 7.58 -3.29 -18.43
N VAL A 321 7.17 -4.11 -19.42
CA VAL A 321 8.04 -4.58 -20.49
C VAL A 321 7.51 -4.07 -21.83
N ALA A 322 8.33 -3.28 -22.54
CA ALA A 322 7.97 -2.67 -23.81
C ALA A 322 7.86 -3.71 -24.95
N ASP A 323 7.38 -3.25 -26.12
CA ASP A 323 7.04 -4.09 -27.27
C ASP A 323 8.22 -4.87 -27.87
N ASP A 324 7.91 -6.04 -28.43
CA ASP A 324 8.83 -6.88 -29.21
C ASP A 324 10.11 -7.31 -28.46
N LEU A 325 10.06 -7.37 -27.13
CA LEU A 325 11.22 -7.72 -26.31
C LEU A 325 11.24 -9.21 -25.92
N GLN A 326 12.45 -9.76 -25.79
CA GLN A 326 12.67 -11.02 -25.10
C GLN A 326 13.26 -10.75 -23.72
N VAL A 327 12.59 -11.18 -22.65
CA VAL A 327 13.02 -10.93 -21.27
C VAL A 327 12.93 -12.20 -20.45
N THR A 328 13.95 -12.47 -19.64
CA THR A 328 13.93 -13.57 -18.67
C THR A 328 13.81 -13.01 -17.27
N LEU A 329 12.85 -13.50 -16.48
CA LEU A 329 12.62 -13.13 -15.09
C LEU A 329 12.96 -14.33 -14.20
N LYS A 330 13.84 -14.14 -13.21
CA LYS A 330 14.23 -15.21 -12.27
C LYS A 330 14.06 -14.74 -10.83
N SER A 331 13.33 -15.51 -10.05
CA SER A 331 13.09 -15.26 -8.63
C SER A 331 12.57 -13.84 -8.38
N VAL A 332 11.63 -13.38 -9.22
CA VAL A 332 11.02 -12.05 -9.10
C VAL A 332 9.74 -12.11 -8.28
N GLU A 333 9.43 -11.05 -7.53
CA GLU A 333 8.14 -10.85 -6.88
C GLU A 333 7.54 -9.53 -7.42
N VAL A 334 6.47 -9.65 -8.21
CA VAL A 334 5.87 -8.52 -8.95
C VAL A 334 4.41 -8.39 -8.57
N LYS A 335 3.96 -7.22 -8.10
CA LYS A 335 2.53 -6.99 -7.85
C LYS A 335 1.75 -6.82 -9.14
N GLU A 336 2.21 -5.94 -10.05
CA GLU A 336 1.60 -5.74 -11.35
C GLU A 336 2.65 -5.82 -12.47
N LEU A 337 2.49 -6.80 -13.36
CA LEU A 337 3.33 -7.00 -14.55
C LEU A 337 2.55 -6.57 -15.79
N LYS A 338 2.98 -5.50 -16.45
CA LYS A 338 2.44 -5.02 -17.72
C LYS A 338 3.33 -5.44 -18.86
N VAL A 339 2.75 -6.11 -19.85
CA VAL A 339 3.49 -6.62 -21.01
C VAL A 339 2.88 -6.02 -22.26
N SER A 340 3.70 -5.46 -23.14
CA SER A 340 3.25 -4.88 -24.42
C SER A 340 3.37 -5.89 -25.58
N GLU A 341 2.85 -5.54 -26.75
CA GLU A 341 2.66 -6.49 -27.85
C GLU A 341 4.00 -7.05 -28.38
N GLY A 342 3.99 -8.29 -28.88
CA GLY A 342 5.17 -8.94 -29.44
C GLY A 342 6.21 -9.43 -28.42
N THR A 343 6.04 -9.07 -27.15
CA THR A 343 6.95 -9.46 -26.05
C THR A 343 6.88 -10.96 -25.75
N LYS A 344 8.03 -11.57 -25.48
CA LYS A 344 8.19 -12.95 -25.00
C LYS A 344 8.96 -12.98 -23.69
N LEU A 345 8.28 -13.42 -22.64
CA LEU A 345 8.82 -13.60 -21.30
C LEU A 345 9.17 -15.07 -21.06
N THR A 346 10.19 -15.29 -20.23
CA THR A 346 10.46 -16.60 -19.61
C THR A 346 10.57 -16.39 -18.11
N LEU A 347 9.81 -17.15 -17.32
CA LEU A 347 9.83 -17.06 -15.86
C LEU A 347 10.46 -18.32 -15.26
N ASP A 348 11.22 -18.19 -14.18
CA ASP A 348 11.63 -19.36 -13.40
C ASP A 348 10.50 -19.82 -12.44
N PRO A 349 10.58 -21.05 -11.89
CA PRO A 349 9.57 -21.56 -10.96
C PRO A 349 9.46 -20.79 -9.63
N ASN A 350 10.43 -19.94 -9.30
CA ASN A 350 10.45 -19.17 -8.05
C ASN A 350 9.83 -17.78 -8.21
N SER A 351 9.58 -17.32 -9.44
CA SER A 351 8.97 -16.03 -9.72
C SER A 351 7.50 -16.04 -9.35
N LYS A 352 6.99 -14.97 -8.75
CA LYS A 352 5.59 -14.77 -8.35
C LYS A 352 5.05 -13.49 -8.96
N ILE A 353 3.88 -13.58 -9.59
CA ILE A 353 3.18 -12.44 -10.20
C ILE A 353 1.79 -12.34 -9.58
N GLU A 354 1.47 -11.24 -8.90
CA GLU A 354 0.12 -11.08 -8.33
C GLU A 354 -0.90 -10.74 -9.42
N LYS A 355 -0.53 -9.89 -10.38
CA LYS A 355 -1.38 -9.49 -11.50
C LYS A 355 -0.60 -9.33 -12.79
N LEU A 356 -1.00 -10.07 -13.83
CA LEU A 356 -0.49 -9.95 -15.19
C LEU A 356 -1.48 -9.16 -16.05
N VAL A 357 -1.01 -8.07 -16.66
CA VAL A 357 -1.78 -7.26 -17.61
C VAL A 357 -1.30 -7.57 -19.03
N LEU A 358 -2.21 -8.08 -19.85
CA LEU A 358 -1.96 -8.53 -21.21
C LEU A 358 -2.32 -7.46 -22.25
N PRO A 359 -1.64 -7.44 -23.41
CA PRO A 359 -2.11 -6.70 -24.57
C PRO A 359 -3.49 -7.19 -25.00
N GLU A 360 -4.27 -6.30 -25.60
CA GLU A 360 -5.65 -6.59 -26.03
C GLU A 360 -5.72 -7.85 -26.92
N GLY A 361 -6.63 -8.76 -26.57
CA GLY A 361 -6.89 -9.99 -27.33
C GLY A 361 -5.82 -11.08 -27.22
N LYS A 362 -4.78 -10.90 -26.40
CA LYS A 362 -3.75 -11.93 -26.16
C LYS A 362 -4.11 -12.82 -24.98
N LYS A 363 -3.58 -14.04 -24.99
CA LYS A 363 -3.62 -14.99 -23.87
C LYS A 363 -2.27 -15.02 -23.15
N PRO A 364 -2.19 -15.50 -21.89
CA PRO A 364 -0.93 -15.60 -21.16
C PRO A 364 0.17 -16.38 -21.91
N SER A 365 -0.18 -17.46 -22.58
CA SER A 365 0.75 -18.26 -23.39
C SER A 365 1.28 -17.54 -24.64
N ASP A 366 0.63 -16.45 -25.08
CA ASP A 366 1.15 -15.60 -26.15
C ASP A 366 2.32 -14.73 -25.67
N VAL A 367 2.39 -14.40 -24.38
CA VAL A 367 3.42 -13.52 -23.82
C VAL A 367 4.44 -14.26 -22.96
N ILE A 368 4.08 -15.39 -22.36
CA ILE A 368 4.99 -16.20 -21.51
C ILE A 368 5.30 -17.52 -22.21
N ALA A 369 6.56 -17.69 -22.62
CA ALA A 369 7.01 -18.82 -23.42
C ALA A 369 6.89 -20.18 -22.70
N ASN A 370 7.08 -20.20 -21.38
CA ASN A 370 6.99 -21.40 -20.55
C ASN A 370 5.75 -21.40 -19.65
N TYR A 371 4.66 -20.78 -20.10
CA TYR A 371 3.48 -20.51 -19.28
C TYR A 371 2.92 -21.75 -18.57
N ASP A 372 2.81 -22.89 -19.27
CA ASP A 372 2.28 -24.13 -18.68
C ASP A 372 3.04 -24.59 -17.43
N GLN A 373 4.33 -24.24 -17.32
CA GLN A 373 5.20 -24.60 -16.19
C GLN A 373 5.08 -23.63 -15.01
N VAL A 374 4.61 -22.40 -15.25
CA VAL A 374 4.63 -21.29 -14.28
C VAL A 374 3.26 -20.67 -14.03
N LYS A 375 2.20 -21.19 -14.63
CA LYS A 375 0.83 -20.67 -14.50
C LYS A 375 0.36 -20.55 -13.05
N ASP A 376 0.75 -21.49 -12.19
CA ASP A 376 0.38 -21.49 -10.77
C ASP A 376 1.07 -20.37 -9.97
N ASN A 377 2.08 -19.73 -10.55
CA ASN A 377 2.78 -18.59 -9.96
C ASN A 377 2.14 -17.24 -10.32
N ILE A 378 1.10 -17.22 -11.16
CA ILE A 378 0.39 -16.02 -11.60
C ILE A 378 -1.00 -16.05 -10.98
N LYS A 379 -1.28 -15.10 -10.09
CA LYS A 379 -2.52 -15.10 -9.30
C LYS A 379 -3.72 -14.56 -10.09
N GLU A 380 -3.53 -13.50 -10.86
CA GLU A 380 -4.58 -12.85 -11.64
C GLU A 380 -4.05 -12.48 -13.04
N THR A 381 -4.89 -12.63 -14.07
CA THR A 381 -4.61 -12.14 -15.42
C THR A 381 -5.76 -11.28 -15.91
N VAL A 382 -5.45 -10.07 -16.39
CA VAL A 382 -6.41 -9.13 -16.95
C VAL A 382 -5.93 -8.57 -18.29
N ASP A 383 -6.85 -8.06 -19.09
CA ASP A 383 -6.53 -7.21 -20.25
C ASP A 383 -6.25 -5.75 -19.84
N GLU A 384 -5.84 -4.91 -20.79
CA GLU A 384 -5.60 -3.48 -20.55
C GLU A 384 -6.83 -2.71 -20.06
N SER A 385 -8.04 -3.24 -20.29
CA SER A 385 -9.31 -2.68 -19.80
C SER A 385 -9.68 -3.16 -18.39
N GLY A 386 -8.89 -4.07 -17.81
CA GLY A 386 -9.11 -4.65 -16.48
C GLY A 386 -10.11 -5.80 -16.45
N ASN A 387 -10.50 -6.36 -17.60
CA ASN A 387 -11.33 -7.56 -17.64
C ASN A 387 -10.48 -8.81 -17.41
N THR A 388 -10.99 -9.75 -16.63
CA THR A 388 -10.35 -11.05 -16.43
C THR A 388 -10.27 -11.82 -17.76
N VAL A 389 -9.08 -12.35 -18.06
CA VAL A 389 -8.87 -13.19 -19.24
C VAL A 389 -9.00 -14.66 -18.83
N GLU A 390 -10.13 -15.30 -19.16
CA GLU A 390 -10.36 -16.73 -18.88
C GLU A 390 -9.70 -17.63 -19.93
N GLU A 391 -9.03 -18.71 -19.48
CA GLU A 391 -8.55 -19.74 -20.40
C GLU A 391 -9.68 -20.62 -20.92
N THR A 392 -9.75 -20.74 -22.24
CA THR A 392 -10.60 -21.75 -22.89
C THR A 392 -9.92 -23.12 -22.73
N PRO A 393 -10.56 -24.14 -22.12
CA PRO A 393 -9.99 -25.48 -22.05
C PRO A 393 -9.65 -26.00 -23.45
N ALA A 394 -8.51 -26.68 -23.59
CA ALA A 394 -8.10 -27.26 -24.86
C ALA A 394 -9.20 -28.18 -25.42
N PRO A 395 -9.52 -28.11 -26.73
CA PRO A 395 -10.49 -29.01 -27.33
C PRO A 395 -9.98 -30.45 -27.22
N VAL A 396 -10.77 -31.31 -26.58
CA VAL A 396 -10.48 -32.74 -26.50
C VAL A 396 -10.37 -33.28 -27.93
N PRO A 397 -9.26 -33.95 -28.32
CA PRO A 397 -9.13 -34.51 -29.66
C PRO A 397 -10.24 -35.55 -29.90
N GLY A 398 -11.06 -35.32 -30.93
CA GLY A 398 -12.17 -36.20 -31.27
C GLY A 398 -11.70 -37.59 -31.69
N GLY A 399 -12.02 -38.61 -30.89
CA GLY A 399 -11.86 -40.02 -31.25
C GLY A 399 -13.14 -40.61 -31.82
N GLY A 400 -13.09 -41.03 -33.09
CA GLY A 400 -14.13 -41.78 -33.79
C GLY A 400 -14.40 -43.16 -33.20
N GLY A 401 -15.59 -43.70 -33.50
CA GLY A 401 -16.22 -44.82 -32.80
C GLY A 401 -15.71 -46.24 -33.08
N GLY A 402 -16.31 -47.19 -32.35
CA GLY A 402 -16.13 -48.64 -32.51
C GLY A 402 -16.45 -49.39 -31.22
N GLY A 403 -17.46 -50.27 -31.23
CA GLY A 403 -18.00 -50.91 -30.02
C GLY A 403 -17.35 -52.23 -29.58
N GLY A 404 -17.73 -52.66 -28.37
CA GLY A 404 -17.86 -54.07 -27.96
C GLY A 404 -16.68 -54.75 -27.23
N GLY A 405 -16.94 -55.20 -26.00
CA GLY A 405 -16.24 -56.33 -25.37
C GLY A 405 -15.30 -56.00 -24.21
N GLY A 406 -15.70 -56.32 -22.97
CA GLY A 406 -14.93 -56.06 -21.76
C GLY A 406 -13.82 -57.09 -21.48
N SER A 407 -12.70 -56.66 -20.87
CA SER A 407 -12.40 -56.85 -19.43
C SER A 407 -11.01 -56.30 -19.04
N GLN A 408 -11.06 -55.29 -18.16
CA GLN A 408 -10.18 -54.88 -17.05
C GLN A 408 -8.64 -54.86 -17.20
N ALA A 409 -8.11 -53.63 -17.10
CA ALA A 409 -6.94 -53.31 -16.28
C ALA A 409 -7.37 -52.30 -15.19
N VAL A 410 -6.92 -52.55 -13.95
CA VAL A 410 -7.43 -52.00 -12.69
C VAL A 410 -6.75 -50.67 -12.34
N LEU A 411 -7.54 -49.63 -12.05
CA LEU A 411 -7.14 -48.39 -11.38
C LEU A 411 -8.06 -48.16 -10.15
N PRO A 412 -7.59 -47.52 -9.06
CA PRO A 412 -8.28 -47.50 -7.77
C PRO A 412 -9.63 -46.77 -7.84
N GLN A 413 -10.67 -47.41 -7.33
CA GLN A 413 -12.04 -46.91 -7.34
C GLN A 413 -12.27 -45.80 -6.31
N ILE A 414 -12.79 -44.67 -6.78
CA ILE A 414 -13.55 -43.70 -5.97
C ILE A 414 -14.87 -43.46 -6.73
N GLY A 415 -15.81 -44.41 -6.65
CA GLY A 415 -17.17 -44.31 -7.19
C GLY A 415 -17.39 -44.87 -8.63
N GLN A 416 -18.53 -45.53 -8.85
CA GLN A 416 -18.97 -46.02 -10.17
C GLN A 416 -19.80 -44.96 -10.91
N PHE A 417 -19.53 -44.78 -12.20
CA PHE A 417 -20.31 -43.93 -13.11
C PHE A 417 -21.40 -44.75 -13.81
N ASN A 418 -22.68 -44.40 -13.62
CA ASN A 418 -23.83 -45.17 -14.12
C ASN A 418 -24.56 -44.53 -15.33
N GLY A 419 -23.96 -43.56 -16.02
CA GLY A 419 -24.49 -42.99 -17.28
C GLY A 419 -25.34 -41.72 -17.09
N ILE A 420 -25.69 -41.09 -18.23
CA ILE A 420 -26.43 -39.80 -18.32
C ILE A 420 -27.84 -40.06 -18.85
N SER A 421 -28.87 -39.53 -18.17
CA SER A 421 -30.19 -39.28 -18.75
C SER A 421 -30.75 -37.97 -18.21
N ASP A 422 -31.52 -37.28 -19.04
CA ASP A 422 -31.98 -35.91 -18.84
C ASP A 422 -32.40 -35.58 -17.40
N SER A 423 -31.62 -34.68 -16.80
CA SER A 423 -31.94 -33.86 -15.62
C SER A 423 -31.64 -34.42 -14.21
N LYS A 424 -30.63 -35.30 -14.01
CA LYS A 424 -29.96 -35.47 -12.70
C LYS A 424 -28.61 -36.19 -12.79
N ILE A 425 -27.67 -35.83 -11.90
CA ILE A 425 -26.47 -36.61 -11.58
C ILE A 425 -26.57 -36.99 -10.09
N GLU A 426 -26.47 -38.27 -9.75
CA GLU A 426 -26.47 -38.77 -8.36
C GLU A 426 -25.09 -39.33 -7.98
N PHE A 427 -24.60 -38.97 -6.78
CA PHE A 427 -23.42 -39.57 -6.14
C PHE A 427 -23.79 -40.07 -4.73
N THR A 428 -23.31 -41.26 -4.36
CA THR A 428 -23.33 -41.75 -2.96
C THR A 428 -21.90 -41.76 -2.43
N LEU A 429 -21.63 -41.05 -1.33
CA LEU A 429 -20.32 -41.05 -0.65
C LEU A 429 -20.32 -41.99 0.57
N ASP A 430 -19.28 -42.82 0.64
CA ASP A 430 -19.04 -43.80 1.71
C ASP A 430 -18.47 -43.14 2.97
N SER A 431 -18.89 -43.60 4.14
CA SER A 431 -18.99 -42.82 5.38
C SER A 431 -17.72 -42.75 6.23
N ASN A 432 -16.51 -42.57 5.68
CA ASN A 432 -15.28 -42.49 6.52
C ASN A 432 -14.04 -41.86 5.86
N LYS A 433 -13.97 -40.52 5.65
CA LYS A 433 -12.69 -39.74 5.51
C LYS A 433 -12.84 -38.26 5.95
N THR A 434 -11.72 -37.64 6.36
CA THR A 434 -11.60 -36.47 7.25
C THR A 434 -11.67 -35.06 6.60
N PHE A 435 -12.06 -34.06 7.40
CA PHE A 435 -12.40 -32.65 7.08
C PHE A 435 -11.36 -31.81 6.32
N SER A 436 -10.13 -32.30 6.10
CA SER A 436 -9.07 -31.52 5.45
C SER A 436 -9.11 -31.52 3.92
N GLN A 437 -10.00 -32.32 3.31
CA GLN A 437 -10.16 -32.41 1.85
C GLN A 437 -11.38 -31.63 1.31
N VAL A 438 -12.19 -31.03 2.19
CA VAL A 438 -13.40 -30.29 1.79
C VAL A 438 -13.15 -28.77 1.66
N ILE A 439 -12.09 -28.23 2.27
CA ILE A 439 -11.80 -26.78 2.22
C ILE A 439 -11.13 -26.36 0.89
N THR A 440 -10.55 -27.28 0.12
CA THR A 440 -9.90 -26.96 -1.17
C THR A 440 -10.88 -26.74 -2.34
N LEU A 441 -12.20 -26.80 -2.09
CA LEU A 441 -13.23 -26.67 -3.14
C LEU A 441 -14.13 -25.43 -3.01
N LEU A 442 -13.87 -24.53 -2.04
CA LEU A 442 -14.74 -23.37 -1.78
C LEU A 442 -14.09 -21.98 -1.97
N ASP A 443 -12.88 -21.90 -2.50
CA ASP A 443 -12.24 -20.61 -2.83
C ASP A 443 -12.42 -20.17 -4.31
N ASN A 444 -13.13 -20.97 -5.12
CA ASN A 444 -13.53 -20.57 -6.47
C ASN A 444 -15.04 -20.37 -6.51
N THR A 445 -15.49 -19.14 -6.78
CA THR A 445 -16.90 -18.77 -6.90
C THR A 445 -17.66 -19.75 -7.78
N SER A 446 -18.64 -20.44 -7.21
CA SER A 446 -19.63 -21.21 -7.95
C SER A 446 -21.00 -20.90 -7.37
N ASN A 447 -21.95 -20.54 -8.24
CA ASN A 447 -23.37 -20.41 -7.93
C ASN A 447 -23.82 -21.55 -7.00
N ILE A 448 -24.34 -21.21 -5.82
CA ILE A 448 -25.05 -22.18 -4.99
C ILE A 448 -26.47 -22.30 -5.57
N GLN A 449 -26.80 -23.45 -6.17
CA GLN A 449 -28.20 -23.78 -6.38
C GLN A 449 -28.84 -24.08 -5.02
N LEU A 450 -29.91 -23.36 -4.70
CA LEU A 450 -30.65 -23.52 -3.45
C LEU A 450 -31.33 -24.90 -3.42
N GLU A 451 -31.03 -25.70 -2.40
CA GLU A 451 -31.71 -26.97 -2.14
C GLU A 451 -33.21 -26.77 -1.88
N SER A 452 -33.99 -27.83 -2.11
CA SER A 452 -35.45 -27.87 -1.96
C SER A 452 -35.96 -27.41 -0.58
N GLU A 453 -35.17 -27.57 0.47
CA GLU A 453 -35.54 -27.19 1.84
C GLU A 453 -35.45 -25.67 2.09
N LEU A 454 -34.48 -24.99 1.47
CA LEU A 454 -34.34 -23.53 1.56
C LEU A 454 -35.38 -22.79 0.71
N LYS A 455 -35.78 -23.40 -0.43
CA LYS A 455 -36.95 -22.97 -1.21
C LYS A 455 -38.26 -23.11 -0.42
N ALA A 456 -38.40 -24.18 0.37
CA ALA A 456 -39.56 -24.37 1.23
C ALA A 456 -39.61 -23.35 2.38
N PHE A 457 -38.46 -23.00 2.97
CA PHE A 457 -38.35 -21.98 4.02
C PHE A 457 -38.74 -20.57 3.52
N ILE A 458 -38.24 -20.16 2.34
CA ILE A 458 -38.57 -18.86 1.72
C ILE A 458 -40.05 -18.78 1.33
N ASN A 459 -40.62 -19.89 0.83
CA ASN A 459 -42.05 -19.95 0.50
C ASN A 459 -42.96 -19.92 1.74
N ASN A 460 -42.52 -20.49 2.87
CA ASN A 460 -43.28 -20.42 4.12
C ASN A 460 -43.31 -19.00 4.70
N TYR A 461 -42.17 -18.29 4.66
CA TYR A 461 -42.07 -16.90 5.14
C TYR A 461 -42.83 -15.89 4.27
N SER A 462 -42.97 -16.17 2.97
CA SER A 462 -43.72 -15.34 2.01
C SER A 462 -45.24 -15.29 2.32
N SER A 463 -45.76 -16.28 3.04
CA SER A 463 -47.16 -16.33 3.47
C SER A 463 -47.50 -15.37 4.61
N GLU A 464 -46.51 -14.98 5.43
CA GLU A 464 -46.69 -14.06 6.56
C GLU A 464 -46.67 -12.57 6.16
N ILE A 465 -46.12 -12.23 4.99
CA ILE A 465 -45.95 -10.84 4.53
C ILE A 465 -46.74 -10.48 3.27
N GLY A 466 -47.55 -11.41 2.75
CA GLY A 466 -48.49 -11.15 1.65
C GLY A 466 -47.85 -10.84 0.29
N ALA A 467 -46.62 -11.32 0.03
CA ALA A 467 -45.93 -11.16 -1.24
C ALA A 467 -45.48 -12.53 -1.79
N THR A 468 -45.87 -12.85 -3.02
CA THR A 468 -45.42 -14.05 -3.74
C THR A 468 -44.16 -13.77 -4.55
N PHE A 469 -43.07 -14.46 -4.25
CA PHE A 469 -41.82 -14.40 -5.02
C PHE A 469 -41.66 -15.66 -5.88
N ASP A 470 -42.25 -15.65 -7.08
CA ASP A 470 -41.98 -16.69 -8.07
C ASP A 470 -40.68 -16.35 -8.84
N GLY A 471 -39.76 -17.32 -8.93
CA GLY A 471 -38.67 -17.31 -9.92
C GLY A 471 -37.28 -16.84 -9.45
N ILE A 472 -36.91 -17.03 -8.18
CA ILE A 472 -35.52 -16.76 -7.72
C ILE A 472 -34.69 -18.05 -7.80
N ASP A 473 -33.81 -18.14 -8.80
CA ASP A 473 -32.97 -19.34 -9.02
C ASP A 473 -31.59 -19.28 -8.34
N SER A 474 -31.10 -18.10 -7.96
CA SER A 474 -29.85 -17.95 -7.21
C SER A 474 -29.75 -16.59 -6.50
N ILE A 475 -29.01 -16.54 -5.40
CA ILE A 475 -28.61 -15.31 -4.72
C ILE A 475 -27.09 -15.31 -4.61
N THR A 476 -26.43 -14.26 -5.10
CA THR A 476 -24.98 -14.09 -4.99
C THR A 476 -24.65 -13.03 -3.95
N VAL A 477 -23.95 -13.42 -2.88
CA VAL A 477 -23.40 -12.49 -1.89
C VAL A 477 -21.91 -12.34 -2.15
N LYS A 478 -21.47 -11.15 -2.58
CA LYS A 478 -20.04 -10.83 -2.64
C LYS A 478 -19.57 -10.36 -1.26
N ARG A 479 -18.59 -11.07 -0.71
CA ARG A 479 -18.06 -10.81 0.63
C ARG A 479 -17.19 -9.55 0.63
N GLY A 480 -17.60 -8.55 1.39
CA GLY A 480 -16.70 -7.50 1.87
C GLY A 480 -16.33 -7.77 3.33
N SER A 481 -15.05 -7.54 3.65
CA SER A 481 -14.48 -7.30 4.99
C SER A 481 -13.76 -8.47 5.72
N GLU A 482 -12.55 -8.14 6.17
CA GLU A 482 -11.72 -8.84 7.15
C GLU A 482 -12.33 -8.90 8.57
N GLU A 483 -13.49 -8.28 8.82
CA GLU A 483 -14.08 -8.23 10.18
C GLU A 483 -14.81 -9.51 10.58
N ILE A 484 -15.35 -10.28 9.64
CA ILE A 484 -16.03 -11.56 9.95
C ILE A 484 -15.02 -12.63 10.40
N ALA A 485 -13.79 -12.58 9.87
CA ALA A 485 -12.72 -13.51 10.25
C ALA A 485 -12.26 -13.33 11.73
N LYS A 486 -12.50 -12.16 12.34
CA LYS A 486 -12.14 -11.89 13.75
C LYS A 486 -13.10 -12.56 14.74
N TYR A 487 -14.38 -12.72 14.40
CA TYR A 487 -15.36 -13.38 15.29
C TYR A 487 -15.23 -14.90 15.29
N ILE A 488 -14.81 -15.50 14.17
CA ILE A 488 -14.60 -16.95 14.03
C ILE A 488 -13.46 -17.46 14.95
N LYS A 489 -12.54 -16.60 15.38
CA LYS A 489 -11.37 -17.00 16.18
C LYS A 489 -11.64 -17.23 17.67
N ASN A 490 -12.82 -16.86 18.18
CA ASN A 490 -13.11 -16.85 19.62
C ASN A 490 -14.21 -17.81 20.08
N ASP A 491 -14.79 -18.63 19.20
CA ASP A 491 -15.82 -19.60 19.58
C ASP A 491 -15.34 -21.03 19.32
N ASN A 492 -15.33 -21.86 20.36
CA ASN A 492 -14.88 -23.26 20.31
C ASN A 492 -16.04 -24.24 20.00
N SER A 493 -17.19 -23.75 19.55
CA SER A 493 -18.31 -24.59 19.13
C SER A 493 -18.23 -24.90 17.63
N ASN A 494 -17.80 -26.13 17.30
CA ASN A 494 -17.68 -26.64 15.92
C ASN A 494 -19.05 -26.99 15.28
N SER A 495 -20.07 -26.14 15.38
CA SER A 495 -21.38 -26.34 14.73
C SER A 495 -21.74 -25.17 13.82
N ILE A 496 -22.06 -25.48 12.57
CA ILE A 496 -22.57 -24.53 11.56
C ILE A 496 -23.84 -23.81 12.06
N SER A 497 -24.68 -24.46 12.88
CA SER A 497 -25.89 -23.83 13.40
C SER A 497 -25.58 -22.68 14.35
N THR A 498 -24.53 -22.81 15.17
CA THR A 498 -24.14 -21.79 16.16
C THR A 498 -23.52 -20.57 15.49
N LEU A 499 -22.82 -20.76 14.36
CA LEU A 499 -22.28 -19.67 13.55
C LEU A 499 -23.39 -18.88 12.84
N ILE A 500 -24.41 -19.58 12.35
CA ILE A 500 -25.59 -18.98 11.71
C ILE A 500 -26.44 -18.26 12.78
N GLU A 501 -26.62 -18.85 13.96
CA GLU A 501 -27.28 -18.20 15.10
C GLU A 501 -26.54 -16.96 15.56
N ALA A 502 -25.20 -16.97 15.65
CA ALA A 502 -24.42 -15.79 16.03
C ALA A 502 -24.49 -14.65 14.99
N VAL A 503 -24.55 -14.99 13.70
CA VAL A 503 -24.74 -14.01 12.63
C VAL A 503 -26.17 -13.46 12.64
N ILE A 504 -27.16 -14.32 12.86
CA ILE A 504 -28.57 -13.91 12.99
C ILE A 504 -28.77 -13.05 14.23
N ASP A 505 -28.16 -13.39 15.37
CA ASP A 505 -28.24 -12.60 16.60
C ASP A 505 -27.51 -11.27 16.45
N HIS A 506 -26.35 -11.20 15.78
CA HIS A 506 -25.70 -9.92 15.48
C HIS A 506 -26.56 -9.01 14.59
N VAL A 507 -27.29 -9.61 13.64
CA VAL A 507 -28.23 -8.89 12.78
C VAL A 507 -29.45 -8.44 13.59
N LYS A 508 -30.00 -9.28 14.47
CA LYS A 508 -31.11 -8.94 15.37
C LYS A 508 -30.72 -7.85 16.38
N ASP A 509 -29.56 -7.93 17.01
CA ASP A 509 -29.08 -6.95 18.01
C ASP A 509 -28.89 -5.55 17.40
N ARG A 510 -28.58 -5.47 16.09
CA ARG A 510 -28.54 -4.21 15.34
C ARG A 510 -29.91 -3.74 14.85
N VAL A 511 -30.86 -4.65 14.65
CA VAL A 511 -32.24 -4.34 14.25
C VAL A 511 -33.08 -3.92 15.46
N ASP A 512 -32.91 -4.56 16.62
CA ASP A 512 -33.58 -4.22 17.87
C ASP A 512 -33.10 -2.86 18.44
N TYR A 513 -31.89 -2.42 18.07
CA TYR A 513 -31.42 -1.05 18.38
C TYR A 513 -32.18 0.04 17.60
N TRP A 514 -33.02 -0.33 16.61
CA TRP A 514 -33.69 0.60 15.69
C TRP A 514 -35.21 0.74 15.93
N ASP A 515 -35.78 0.05 16.93
CA ASP A 515 -37.19 0.24 17.31
C ASP A 515 -37.37 0.91 18.68
N LEU A 516 -36.72 2.07 18.85
CA LEU A 516 -37.13 3.08 19.83
C LEU A 516 -37.12 4.47 19.18
N GLU A 517 -38.33 4.87 18.82
CA GLU A 517 -38.80 6.25 18.65
C GLU A 517 -38.21 7.07 17.49
N SER A 518 -38.99 7.03 16.41
CA SER A 518 -39.40 8.20 15.62
C SER A 518 -39.15 9.58 16.30
N LYS A 519 -38.20 10.36 15.79
CA LYS A 519 -38.35 11.77 15.34
C LYS A 519 -36.99 12.48 15.17
N LYS A 520 -36.88 13.17 14.01
CA LYS A 520 -35.85 14.13 13.56
C LYS A 520 -34.69 13.53 12.75
N VAL A 521 -34.98 13.34 11.46
CA VAL A 521 -34.00 13.33 10.37
C VAL A 521 -33.66 14.78 10.02
N SER A 522 -32.55 15.29 10.52
CA SER A 522 -31.72 16.31 9.86
C SER A 522 -30.46 16.52 10.70
N GLU A 523 -29.30 16.33 10.09
CA GLU A 523 -27.94 16.45 10.64
C GLU A 523 -27.31 15.13 11.11
N TYR A 524 -26.19 14.82 10.44
CA TYR A 524 -25.13 13.83 10.67
C TYR A 524 -24.91 12.75 9.60
N ALA A 525 -23.62 12.66 9.25
CA ALA A 525 -22.93 11.56 8.61
C ALA A 525 -23.09 11.37 7.10
N ALA A 526 -22.41 12.22 6.35
CA ALA A 526 -21.67 11.72 5.20
C ALA A 526 -20.50 10.85 5.68
N THR A 527 -20.32 9.67 5.06
CA THR A 527 -19.06 8.98 4.69
C THR A 527 -18.95 7.54 5.20
N LEU A 528 -19.47 6.60 4.41
CA LEU A 528 -18.84 5.30 4.07
C LEU A 528 -19.70 4.67 2.96
N ALA A 529 -19.39 4.97 1.70
CA ALA A 529 -20.05 4.34 0.57
C ALA A 529 -19.51 2.90 0.42
N LEU A 530 -20.08 1.95 1.17
CA LEU A 530 -20.03 0.54 0.82
C LEU A 530 -21.16 0.29 -0.19
N GLY A 531 -20.85 0.44 -1.46
CA GLY A 531 -21.78 0.12 -2.54
C GLY A 531 -21.97 -1.39 -2.64
N LEU A 532 -23.12 -1.89 -2.20
CA LEU A 532 -23.63 -3.20 -2.59
C LEU A 532 -24.29 -3.04 -3.97
N THR A 533 -23.70 -3.64 -5.00
CA THR A 533 -24.33 -3.75 -6.32
C THR A 533 -25.08 -5.07 -6.38
N VAL A 534 -26.40 -5.01 -6.50
CA VAL A 534 -27.26 -6.18 -6.71
C VAL A 534 -27.71 -6.16 -8.17
N GLU A 535 -27.35 -7.19 -8.92
CA GLU A 535 -27.81 -7.41 -10.28
C GLU A 535 -28.94 -8.44 -10.26
N ILE A 536 -30.14 -8.04 -10.69
CA ILE A 536 -31.30 -8.93 -10.77
C ILE A 536 -31.57 -9.23 -12.25
N LYS A 537 -31.53 -10.50 -12.62
CA LYS A 537 -31.87 -10.97 -13.97
C LYS A 537 -33.25 -11.63 -13.94
N PHE A 538 -34.12 -11.18 -14.84
CA PHE A 538 -35.46 -11.73 -15.02
C PHE A 538 -35.46 -12.70 -16.21
N SER A 539 -36.22 -13.79 -16.11
CA SER A 539 -36.19 -14.93 -17.05
C SER A 539 -36.87 -14.69 -18.41
N ASN A 540 -37.43 -13.50 -18.67
CA ASN A 540 -38.03 -13.18 -19.96
C ASN A 540 -37.20 -12.15 -20.73
N ASN A 541 -36.61 -12.57 -21.85
CA ASN A 541 -35.70 -11.85 -22.76
C ASN A 541 -36.28 -10.57 -23.41
N SER A 542 -37.39 -10.02 -22.92
CA SER A 542 -38.04 -8.82 -23.48
C SER A 542 -37.82 -7.55 -22.64
N ILE A 543 -37.22 -7.66 -21.45
CA ILE A 543 -36.90 -6.50 -20.60
C ILE A 543 -35.38 -6.48 -20.38
N PRO A 544 -34.66 -5.41 -20.79
CA PRO A 544 -33.23 -5.32 -20.58
C PRO A 544 -32.90 -5.35 -19.08
N SER A 545 -31.82 -6.03 -18.72
CA SER A 545 -31.32 -6.08 -17.34
C SER A 545 -31.11 -4.66 -16.80
N LYS A 546 -31.54 -4.43 -15.55
CA LYS A 546 -31.36 -3.15 -14.87
C LYS A 546 -30.51 -3.36 -13.64
N THR A 547 -29.37 -2.68 -13.61
CA THR A 547 -28.50 -2.60 -12.43
C THR A 547 -29.06 -1.55 -11.48
N PHE A 548 -29.31 -1.94 -10.22
CA PHE A 548 -29.68 -1.00 -9.17
C PHE A 548 -28.50 -0.81 -8.23
N ASN A 549 -28.06 0.43 -8.05
CA ASN A 549 -27.08 0.79 -7.04
C ASN A 549 -27.83 1.23 -5.78
N ILE A 550 -27.92 0.35 -4.78
CA ILE A 550 -28.50 0.72 -3.50
C ILE A 550 -27.39 1.38 -2.68
N HIS A 551 -27.51 2.68 -2.47
CA HIS A 551 -26.65 3.41 -1.53
C HIS A 551 -27.29 3.32 -0.15
N LEU A 552 -26.67 2.55 0.74
CA LEU A 552 -26.97 2.58 2.16
C LEU A 552 -26.38 3.88 2.72
N GLN A 553 -27.24 4.79 3.19
CA GLN A 553 -26.83 5.95 3.97
C GLN A 553 -26.81 5.60 5.45
#